data_AF-F6G598-F1
#
_entry.id   AF-F6G598-F1
#
_cell.length_a   1.000
_cell.length_b   1.000
_cell.length_c   1.000
_cell.angle_alpha   90.00
_cell.angle_beta   90.00
_cell.angle_gamma   90.00
#
_symmetry.space_group_name_H-M   'P 1'
#
loop_
_entity.id
_entity.type
_entity.pdbx_description
1 polymer ?
#
loop_
_entity_poly.entity_id
_entity_poly.type
_entity_poly.pdbx_seq_one_letter_code
_entity_poly.pdbx_strand_id
1 'polypeptide(L)'
;MSSYRIAVIPGDGIGKEAVPEGLRVLDAAARRFGFALRCGHFDFASSDTHARHGKLRPDDRFDTLRGYDALFFGAVGWPDTGAVDLGCAIAEALV
;
A
#
# COMPACT_ATOMS: atom_id res chain seq x y z
N MET A 1 24.92 -3.64 -4.25
CA MET A 1 23.75 -4.35 -3.70
C MET A 1 22.53 -3.49 -4.01
N SER A 2 21.60 -3.97 -4.83
CA SER A 2 20.42 -3.19 -5.21
C SER A 2 19.50 -2.98 -4.01
N SER A 3 18.95 -1.78 -3.86
CA SER A 3 18.01 -1.43 -2.79
C SER A 3 16.75 -0.84 -3.40
N TYR A 4 15.59 -1.36 -3.01
CA TYR A 4 14.29 -0.91 -3.51
C TYR A 4 13.45 -0.31 -2.38
N ARG A 5 12.87 0.86 -2.62
CA ARG A 5 11.90 1.52 -1.75
C ARG A 5 10.51 1.05 -2.14
N ILE A 6 9.83 0.37 -1.23
CA ILE A 6 8.49 -0.18 -1.43
C ILE A 6 7.50 0.58 -0.57
N ALA A 7 6.49 1.19 -1.18
CA ALA A 7 5.37 1.77 -0.45
C ALA A 7 4.35 0.67 -0.15
N VAL A 8 4.12 0.39 1.13
CA VAL A 8 3.22 -0.65 1.60
C VAL A 8 1.92 -0.02 2.02
N ILE A 9 0.82 -0.42 1.39
CA ILE A 9 -0.53 0.05 1.72
C ILE A 9 -1.42 -1.19 1.91
N PRO A 10 -1.69 -1.62 3.15
CA PRO A 10 -2.48 -2.83 3.39
C PRO A 10 -3.94 -2.69 2.97
N GLY A 11 -4.52 -1.49 3.06
CA GLY A 11 -5.92 -1.21 2.78
C GLY A 11 -6.89 -1.79 3.82
N ASP A 12 -7.96 -2.43 3.36
CA ASP A 12 -9.08 -2.96 4.12
C ASP A 12 -9.06 -4.49 4.26
N GLY A 13 -9.78 -4.99 5.27
CA GLY A 13 -10.11 -6.41 5.44
C GLY A 13 -8.91 -7.33 5.25
N ILE A 14 -9.03 -8.28 4.31
CA ILE A 14 -7.99 -9.29 4.00
C ILE A 14 -6.63 -8.67 3.64
N GLY A 15 -6.59 -7.43 3.17
CA GLY A 15 -5.33 -6.75 2.89
C GLY A 15 -4.48 -6.57 4.15
N LYS A 16 -5.10 -6.30 5.31
CA LYS A 16 -4.41 -6.17 6.60
C LYS A 16 -3.82 -7.49 7.09
N GLU A 17 -4.39 -8.62 6.68
CA GLU A 17 -3.92 -9.97 7.05
C GLU A 17 -2.87 -10.49 6.06
N ALA A 18 -3.10 -10.32 4.75
CA ALA A 18 -2.26 -10.88 3.71
C ALA A 18 -0.96 -10.08 3.47
N VAL A 19 -0.99 -8.75 3.59
CA VAL A 19 0.19 -7.91 3.32
C VAL A 19 1.37 -8.22 4.24
N PRO A 20 1.20 -8.40 5.57
CA PRO A 20 2.29 -8.84 6.45
C PRO A 20 2.94 -10.16 6.00
N GLU A 21 2.15 -11.14 5.55
CA GLU A 21 2.68 -12.42 5.06
C GLU A 21 3.45 -12.26 3.74
N GLY A 22 2.93 -11.45 2.83
CA GLY A 22 3.64 -11.09 1.60
C GLY A 22 5.00 -10.42 1.87
N LEU A 23 5.07 -9.53 2.87
CA LEU A 23 6.33 -8.91 3.28
C LEU A 23 7.33 -9.92 3.86
N ARG A 24 6.87 -10.96 4.57
CA ARG A 24 7.75 -12.04 5.05
C ARG A 24 8.37 -12.81 3.88
N VAL A 25 7.59 -13.08 2.83
CA VAL A 25 8.09 -13.72 1.61
C VAL A 25 9.10 -12.83 0.88
N LEU A 26 8.80 -11.53 0.76
CA LEU A 26 9.71 -10.57 0.13
C LEU A 26 11.03 -10.42 0.90
N ASP A 27 11.00 -10.39 2.23
CA ASP A 27 12.20 -10.40 3.06
C ASP A 27 13.03 -11.68 2.88
N ALA A 28 12.37 -12.85 2.84
CA ALA A 28 13.05 -14.12 2.56
C ALA A 28 13.72 -14.11 1.17
N ALA A 29 13.06 -13.58 0.15
CA ALA A 29 13.61 -13.42 -1.19
C ALA A 29 14.80 -12.44 -1.20
N ALA A 30 14.67 -11.29 -0.54
CA ALA A 30 15.73 -10.29 -0.42
C ALA A 30 17.02 -10.89 0.15
N ARG A 31 16.90 -11.67 1.23
CA ARG A 31 18.01 -12.40 1.85
C ARG A 31 18.59 -13.48 0.94
N ARG A 32 17.73 -14.25 0.26
CA ARG A 32 18.11 -15.36 -0.63
C ARG A 32 18.92 -14.91 -1.85
N PHE A 33 18.54 -13.76 -2.43
CA PHE A 33 19.05 -13.28 -3.72
C PHE A 33 19.96 -12.04 -3.60
N GLY A 34 20.17 -11.51 -2.40
CA GLY A 34 21.18 -10.46 -2.16
C GLY A 34 20.75 -9.06 -2.58
N PHE A 35 19.49 -8.69 -2.35
CA PHE A 35 19.00 -7.31 -2.51
C PHE A 35 18.40 -6.79 -1.21
N ALA A 36 18.18 -5.48 -1.12
CA ALA A 36 17.58 -4.83 0.04
C ALA A 36 16.20 -4.27 -0.29
N LEU A 37 15.31 -4.34 0.68
CA LEU A 37 14.00 -3.68 0.66
C LEU A 37 13.96 -2.60 1.74
N ARG A 38 13.33 -1.47 1.42
CA ARG A 38 13.03 -0.37 2.33
C ARG A 38 11.53 -0.12 2.26
N CYS A 39 10.80 -0.70 3.20
CA CYS A 39 9.35 -0.63 3.23
C CYS A 39 8.89 0.61 4.01
N GLY A 40 8.17 1.50 3.34
CA GLY A 40 7.44 2.60 3.97
C GLY A 40 5.97 2.22 4.11
N HIS A 41 5.45 2.20 5.33
CA HIS A 41 4.08 1.79 5.60
C HIS A 41 3.15 3.00 5.65
N PHE A 42 2.01 2.88 4.97
CA PHE A 42 0.97 3.89 4.93
C PHE A 42 -0.39 3.28 5.24
N ASP A 43 -1.22 4.03 5.94
CA ASP A 43 -2.52 3.61 6.46
C ASP A 43 -3.71 4.26 5.74
N PHE A 44 -3.44 5.09 4.73
CA PHE A 44 -4.48 5.58 3.83
C PHE A 44 -4.99 4.48 2.89
N ALA A 45 -6.06 4.80 2.16
CA ALA A 45 -6.81 3.86 1.35
C ALA A 45 -7.45 2.71 2.14
N SER A 46 -8.09 3.06 3.25
CA SER A 46 -8.89 2.17 4.06
C SER A 46 -10.14 2.88 4.57
N SER A 47 -11.19 2.10 4.82
CA SER A 47 -12.43 2.51 5.46
C SER A 47 -12.19 3.13 6.85
N ASP A 48 -11.22 2.62 7.61
CA ASP A 48 -10.82 3.20 8.90
C ASP A 48 -10.31 4.64 8.74
N THR A 49 -9.46 4.89 7.74
CA THR A 49 -8.93 6.23 7.47
C THR A 49 -10.03 7.19 7.03
N HIS A 50 -10.98 6.71 6.22
CA HIS A 50 -12.18 7.47 5.89
C HIS A 50 -13.03 7.81 7.12
N ALA A 51 -13.28 6.84 7.99
CA ALA A 51 -14.04 7.05 9.21
C ALA A 51 -13.39 8.07 10.15
N ARG A 52 -12.04 8.08 10.23
CA ARG A 52 -11.29 9.00 11.10
C ARG A 52 -11.16 10.42 10.53
N HIS A 53 -10.98 10.55 9.21
CA HIS A 53 -10.57 11.82 8.60
C HIS A 53 -11.59 12.39 7.60
N GLY A 54 -12.69 11.67 7.33
CA GLY A 54 -13.68 12.04 6.29
C GLY A 54 -13.11 11.97 4.88
N LYS A 55 -11.87 11.48 4.72
CA LYS A 55 -11.16 11.32 3.46
C LYS A 55 -10.46 9.97 3.48
N LEU A 56 -10.51 9.27 2.36
CA LEU A 56 -9.81 7.99 2.20
C LEU A 56 -8.29 8.16 2.07
N ARG A 57 -7.80 9.37 1.77
CA ARG A 57 -6.40 9.63 1.45
C ARG A 57 -5.99 11.10 1.64
N PRO A 58 -4.70 11.37 1.89
CA PRO A 58 -4.11 12.70 1.79
C PRO A 58 -4.15 13.24 0.36
N ASP A 59 -4.21 14.56 0.23
CA ASP A 59 -4.21 15.24 -1.07
C ASP A 59 -2.83 15.10 -1.77
N ASP A 60 -1.74 15.07 -1.00
CA ASP A 60 -0.33 14.95 -1.42
C ASP A 60 0.18 13.50 -1.59
N ARG A 61 -0.72 12.52 -1.54
CA ARG A 61 -0.35 11.08 -1.57
C ARG A 61 0.53 10.71 -2.77
N PHE A 62 0.30 11.29 -3.96
CA PHE A 62 1.06 10.93 -5.15
C PHE A 62 2.47 11.49 -5.09
N ASP A 63 2.65 12.69 -4.55
CA ASP A 63 3.98 13.26 -4.33
C ASP A 63 4.77 12.42 -3.32
N THR A 64 4.10 11.94 -2.27
CA THR A 64 4.69 11.00 -1.31
C THR A 64 5.10 9.67 -1.98
N LEU A 65 4.23 9.10 -2.82
CA LEU A 65 4.44 7.80 -3.46
C LEU A 65 5.46 7.83 -4.60
N ARG A 66 5.64 8.98 -5.28
CA ARG A 66 6.67 9.18 -6.33
C ARG A 66 8.10 8.89 -5.87
N GLY A 67 8.37 8.94 -4.57
CA GLY A 67 9.68 8.61 -3.99
C GLY A 67 9.96 7.12 -3.83
N TYR A 68 9.03 6.24 -4.23
CA TYR A 68 9.13 4.79 -4.11
C TYR A 68 9.27 4.12 -5.47
N ASP A 69 9.97 2.99 -5.52
CA ASP A 69 10.22 2.22 -6.74
C ASP A 69 9.02 1.34 -7.12
N ALA A 70 8.23 0.92 -6.12
CA ALA A 70 7.03 0.11 -6.32
C ALA A 70 6.04 0.26 -5.16
N LEU A 71 4.78 -0.12 -5.43
CA LEU A 71 3.76 -0.29 -4.41
C LEU A 71 3.50 -1.76 -4.11
N PHE A 72 3.40 -2.06 -2.83
CA PHE A 72 2.86 -3.32 -2.32
C PHE A 72 1.49 -3.03 -1.71
N PHE A 73 0.48 -3.04 -2.57
CA PHE A 73 -0.89 -2.66 -2.28
C PHE A 73 -1.74 -3.90 -1.98
N GLY A 74 -2.47 -3.88 -0.87
CA GLY A 74 -3.36 -4.95 -0.45
C GLY A 74 -4.72 -4.89 -1.13
N ALA A 75 -5.79 -5.10 -0.35
CA ALA A 75 -7.16 -5.00 -0.82
C ALA A 75 -7.78 -3.71 -0.30
N VAL A 76 -8.60 -3.02 -1.09
CA VAL A 76 -9.39 -1.89 -0.63
C VAL A 76 -10.82 -2.06 -1.08
N GLY A 77 -11.75 -1.71 -0.21
CA GLY A 77 -13.17 -1.88 -0.48
C GLY A 77 -13.94 -2.14 0.79
N TRP A 78 -14.98 -1.35 0.99
CA TRP A 78 -15.97 -1.54 2.03
C TRP A 78 -17.32 -1.07 1.49
N PRO A 79 -18.36 -1.92 1.48
CA PRO A 79 -19.63 -1.64 0.79
C PRO A 79 -20.24 -0.27 1.13
N ASP A 80 -20.12 0.15 2.40
CA ASP A 80 -20.81 1.34 2.91
C ASP A 80 -19.97 2.63 2.88
N THR A 81 -18.77 2.62 2.29
CA THR A 81 -17.84 3.77 2.33
C THR A 81 -17.42 4.31 0.96
N GLY A 82 -17.86 3.69 -0.14
CA GLY A 82 -17.39 4.05 -1.49
C GLY A 82 -15.91 3.72 -1.75
N ALA A 83 -15.26 2.94 -0.86
CA ALA A 83 -13.83 2.62 -0.96
C ALA A 83 -13.47 1.74 -2.17
N VAL A 84 -14.44 1.17 -2.89
CA VAL A 84 -14.20 0.39 -4.12
C VAL A 84 -13.67 1.29 -5.24
N ASP A 85 -14.25 2.49 -5.43
CA ASP A 85 -13.81 3.45 -6.46
C ASP A 85 -12.37 3.95 -6.21
N LEU A 86 -11.94 3.90 -4.95
CA LEU A 86 -10.59 4.30 -4.57
C LEU A 86 -9.52 3.31 -5.04
N GLY A 87 -9.80 2.01 -4.99
CA GLY A 87 -8.85 1.00 -5.48
C GLY A 87 -8.52 1.20 -6.95
N CYS A 88 -9.55 1.43 -7.76
CA CYS A 88 -9.40 1.78 -9.17
C CYS A 88 -8.60 3.08 -9.35
N ALA A 89 -8.95 4.15 -8.63
CA ALA A 89 -8.30 5.44 -8.77
C ALA A 89 -6.81 5.44 -8.35
N ILE A 90 -6.42 4.60 -7.38
CA ILE A 90 -5.01 4.45 -6.98
C ILE A 90 -4.25 3.68 -8.06
N ALA A 91 -4.81 2.58 -8.56
CA ALA A 91 -4.19 1.80 -9.62
C ALA A 91 -3.99 2.63 -10.90
N GLU A 92 -4.99 3.43 -11.29
CA GLU A 92 -4.95 4.27 -12.51
C GLU A 92 -3.94 5.42 -12.42
N ALA A 93 -3.80 6.06 -11.26
CA ALA A 93 -2.95 7.24 -11.13
C ALA A 93 -1.44 6.94 -10.98
N LEU A 94 -1.08 5.65 -11.01
CA LEU A 94 0.29 5.16 -10.94
C LEU A 94 0.79 4.60 -12.29
N VAL A 95 -0.03 4.70 -13.35
CA VAL A 95 0.31 4.36 -14.74
C VAL A 95 0.54 5.64 -15.55
#